data_AF-A0A7Y2NH99-F1
#
_entry.id   AF-A0A7Y2NH99-F1
#
_cell.length_a   1.000
_cell.length_b   1.000
_cell.length_c   1.000
_cell.angle_alpha   90.00
_cell.angle_beta   90.00
_cell.angle_gamma   90.00
#
_symmetry.space_group_name_H-M   'P 1'
#
loop_
_entity.id
_entity.type
_entity.pdbx_description
1 polymer ?
#
loop_
_entity_poly.entity_id
_entity_poly.type
_entity_poly.pdbx_seq_one_letter_code
_entity_poly.pdbx_strand_id
1 'polypeptide(L)'
;GTIFPNLASFEAIRHLPSGLTSILLSLIPMLAFPIAILMRNEGFSWRRFSGLGFGLVGVMLIVLPEASLPDRAMLIFVPLAMVAPLFYALEGNAVARWGTAGMDPVQVLYGASIIGAVIALPLAVLTGEFIDPRGPWGAADAAVVASSIMHAVAYTGYVWMVGRAGPVFAVQVSYLVTGFGVIWAMIFLGESYSGWIWAAMGLMFAGMFLVQPRPKEPLAPVEATGKDTA
;
A
#
# COMPACT_ATOMS: atom_id res chain seq x y z
N GLY A 1 -9.61 8.41 -0.15
CA GLY A 1 -8.44 7.53 -0.32
C GLY A 1 -7.20 8.24 0.16
N THR A 2 -6.73 9.26 -0.57
CA THR A 2 -5.29 9.56 -0.69
C THR A 2 -4.74 10.68 0.20
N ILE A 3 -5.52 11.69 0.59
CA ILE A 3 -4.99 12.87 1.32
C ILE A 3 -4.56 12.52 2.74
N PHE A 4 -5.47 12.00 3.56
CA PHE A 4 -5.19 11.59 4.93
C PHE A 4 -4.04 10.58 5.05
N PRO A 5 -3.98 9.49 4.25
CA PRO A 5 -2.87 8.56 4.35
C PRO A 5 -1.55 9.17 3.88
N ASN A 6 -1.53 10.07 2.88
CA ASN A 6 -0.29 10.74 2.50
C ASN A 6 0.22 11.64 3.63
N LEU A 7 -0.64 12.46 4.23
CA LEU A 7 -0.25 13.32 5.36
C LEU A 7 0.30 12.48 6.53
N ALA A 8 -0.40 11.39 6.87
CA ALA A 8 0.04 10.48 7.92
C ALA A 8 1.38 9.80 7.59
N SER A 9 1.57 9.35 6.34
CA SER A 9 2.83 8.76 5.88
C SER A 9 4.00 9.75 5.93
N PHE A 10 3.81 10.97 5.44
CA PHE A 10 4.87 11.99 5.46
C PHE A 10 5.25 12.38 6.88
N GLU A 11 4.28 12.51 7.78
CA GLU A 11 4.58 12.79 9.18
C GLU A 11 5.25 11.59 9.86
N ALA A 12 4.79 10.36 9.61
CA ALA A 12 5.39 9.17 10.20
C ALA A 12 6.86 8.98 9.78
N ILE A 13 7.21 9.23 8.51
CA ILE A 13 8.59 9.11 8.00
C ILE A 13 9.56 10.09 8.66
N ARG A 14 9.08 11.20 9.24
CA ARG A 14 9.94 12.13 10.00
C ARG A 14 10.44 11.53 11.31
N HIS A 15 9.70 10.57 11.87
CA HIS A 15 9.95 10.02 13.20
C HIS A 15 10.30 8.52 13.18
N LEU A 16 9.96 7.82 12.09
CA LEU A 16 10.20 6.38 11.93
C LEU A 16 11.26 6.11 10.86
N PRO A 17 12.08 5.05 11.05
CA PRO A 17 12.96 4.56 10.00
C PRO A 17 12.18 4.24 8.71
N SER A 18 12.78 4.53 7.55
CA SER A 18 12.16 4.35 6.24
C SER A 18 11.85 2.87 5.95
N GLY A 19 12.77 1.97 6.31
CA GLY A 19 12.54 0.53 6.14
C GLY A 19 11.40 0.00 7.00
N LEU A 20 11.24 0.54 8.22
CA LEU A 20 10.12 0.19 9.08
C LEU A 20 8.78 0.61 8.44
N THR A 21 8.71 1.83 7.91
CA THR A 21 7.50 2.32 7.23
C THR A 21 7.14 1.44 6.02
N SER A 22 8.16 0.98 5.28
CA SER A 22 7.99 0.03 4.17
C SER A 22 7.41 -1.32 4.63
N ILE A 23 7.90 -1.85 5.77
CA ILE A 23 7.37 -3.07 6.38
C ILE A 23 5.91 -2.88 6.83
N LEU A 24 5.57 -1.76 7.45
CA LEU A 24 4.19 -1.47 7.88
C LEU A 24 3.24 -1.31 6.68
N LEU A 25 3.68 -0.73 5.57
CA LEU A 25 2.88 -0.66 4.33
C LEU A 25 2.60 -2.04 3.73
N SER A 26 3.44 -3.04 3.97
CA SER A 26 3.17 -4.44 3.56
C SER A 26 1.94 -5.05 4.25
N LEU A 27 1.41 -4.41 5.30
CA LEU A 27 0.19 -4.85 5.99
C LEU A 27 -1.10 -4.51 5.23
N ILE A 28 -1.05 -3.70 4.16
CA ILE A 28 -2.23 -3.37 3.33
C ILE A 28 -3.07 -4.61 2.98
N PRO A 29 -2.54 -5.67 2.35
CA PRO A 29 -3.31 -6.87 2.03
C PRO A 29 -3.89 -7.55 3.27
N MET A 30 -3.20 -7.49 4.40
CA MET A 30 -3.63 -8.12 5.66
C MET A 30 -4.82 -7.36 6.27
N LEU A 31 -4.80 -6.02 6.21
CA LEU A 31 -5.92 -5.16 6.59
C LEU A 31 -7.08 -5.22 5.58
N ALA A 32 -6.79 -5.49 4.32
CA ALA A 32 -7.80 -5.57 3.27
C ALA A 32 -8.76 -6.75 3.50
N PHE A 33 -8.32 -7.86 4.09
CA PHE A 33 -9.16 -9.03 4.33
C PHE A 33 -10.33 -8.82 5.32
N PRO A 34 -10.11 -8.33 6.56
CA PRO A 34 -11.22 -8.06 7.48
C PRO A 34 -12.17 -7.00 6.92
N ILE A 35 -11.65 -6.00 6.20
CA ILE A 35 -12.47 -5.00 5.51
C ILE A 35 -13.31 -5.66 4.41
N ALA A 36 -12.74 -6.57 3.63
CA ALA A 36 -13.45 -7.31 2.59
C ALA A 36 -14.62 -8.11 3.16
N ILE A 37 -14.44 -8.74 4.33
CA ILE A 37 -15.53 -9.45 5.04
C ILE A 37 -16.61 -8.47 5.49
N LEU A 38 -16.21 -7.38 6.16
CA LEU A 38 -17.15 -6.36 6.66
C LEU A 38 -17.96 -5.73 5.53
N MET A 39 -17.31 -5.49 4.39
CA MET A 39 -17.90 -4.98 3.17
C MET A 39 -18.56 -6.08 2.32
N ARG A 40 -18.64 -7.34 2.77
CA ARG A 40 -19.24 -8.47 2.03
C ARG A 40 -18.70 -8.65 0.60
N ASN A 41 -17.45 -8.28 0.36
CA ASN A 41 -16.76 -8.48 -0.91
C ASN A 41 -16.29 -9.94 -1.06
N GLU A 42 -15.99 -10.60 0.06
CA GLU A 42 -15.50 -11.97 0.10
C GLU A 42 -16.04 -12.73 1.33
N GLY A 43 -16.05 -14.06 1.24
CA GLY A 43 -16.40 -14.95 2.36
C GLY A 43 -15.24 -15.15 3.34
N PHE A 44 -15.57 -15.57 4.56
CA PHE A 44 -14.58 -15.87 5.60
C PHE A 44 -13.70 -17.07 5.19
N SER A 45 -12.40 -16.99 5.49
CA SER A 45 -11.43 -18.04 5.21
C SER A 45 -10.48 -18.21 6.39
N TRP A 46 -10.46 -19.40 6.99
CA TRP A 46 -9.54 -19.74 8.07
C TRP A 46 -8.07 -19.56 7.70
N ARG A 47 -7.70 -19.85 6.44
CA ARG A 47 -6.33 -19.64 5.94
C ARG A 47 -5.94 -18.16 5.95
N ARG A 48 -6.82 -17.29 5.46
CA ARG A 48 -6.54 -15.85 5.43
C ARG A 48 -6.59 -15.23 6.84
N PHE A 49 -7.46 -15.77 7.70
CA PHE A 49 -7.52 -15.39 9.11
C PHE A 49 -6.24 -15.75 9.87
N SER A 50 -5.66 -16.94 9.65
CA SER A 50 -4.36 -17.26 10.25
C SER A 50 -3.27 -16.32 9.74
N GLY A 51 -3.31 -15.97 8.44
CA GLY A 51 -2.44 -14.96 7.86
C GLY A 51 -2.49 -13.60 8.58
N LEU A 52 -3.69 -13.12 8.95
CA LEU A 52 -3.84 -11.92 9.78
C LEU A 52 -3.14 -12.06 11.14
N GLY A 53 -3.21 -13.23 11.76
CA GLY A 53 -2.47 -13.55 13.00
C GLY A 53 -0.96 -13.39 12.85
N PHE A 54 -0.37 -13.88 11.76
CA PHE A 54 1.05 -13.68 11.45
C PHE A 54 1.43 -12.19 11.34
N GLY A 55 0.57 -11.38 10.70
CA GLY A 55 0.78 -9.94 10.57
C GLY A 55 0.74 -9.22 11.91
N LEU A 56 -0.25 -9.57 12.75
CA LEU A 56 -0.37 -9.02 14.10
C LEU A 56 0.85 -9.35 14.94
N VAL A 57 1.33 -10.60 14.94
CA VAL A 57 2.54 -10.96 15.66
C VAL A 57 3.76 -10.21 15.08
N GLY A 58 3.81 -9.98 13.77
CA GLY A 58 4.88 -9.20 13.14
C GLY A 58 4.90 -7.75 13.65
N VAL A 59 3.75 -7.10 13.76
CA VAL A 59 3.63 -5.76 14.36
C VAL A 59 4.02 -5.80 15.84
N MET A 60 3.61 -6.83 16.58
CA MET A 60 3.99 -6.97 17.99
C MET A 60 5.50 -7.14 18.18
N LEU A 61 6.20 -7.84 17.26
CA LEU A 61 7.66 -7.95 17.29
C LEU A 61 8.36 -6.62 16.99
N ILE A 62 7.70 -5.70 16.29
CA ILE A 62 8.19 -4.33 16.11
C ILE A 62 7.96 -3.51 17.38
N VAL A 63 6.80 -3.68 18.03
CA VAL A 63 6.35 -2.78 19.11
C VAL A 63 6.83 -3.19 20.51
N LEU A 64 6.89 -4.49 20.81
CA LEU A 64 7.14 -4.97 22.18
C LEU A 64 8.61 -4.93 22.59
N PRO A 65 9.57 -5.45 21.79
CA PRO A 65 10.96 -5.51 22.20
C PRO A 65 11.57 -4.10 22.25
N GLU A 66 12.21 -3.77 23.36
CA GLU A 66 12.86 -2.46 23.53
C GLU A 66 14.00 -2.25 22.53
N ALA A 67 14.63 -3.34 22.09
CA ALA A 67 15.70 -3.34 21.09
C ALA A 67 15.18 -3.31 19.63
N SER A 68 13.85 -3.27 19.40
CA SER A 68 13.32 -3.24 18.04
C SER A 68 13.59 -1.93 17.33
N LEU A 69 13.53 -0.80 18.04
CA LEU A 69 13.74 0.54 17.48
C LEU A 69 14.96 1.23 18.11
N PRO A 70 15.61 2.16 17.38
CA PRO A 70 16.71 2.96 17.92
C PRO A 70 16.31 3.79 19.14
N ASP A 71 15.09 4.33 19.13
CA ASP A 71 14.48 5.05 20.25
C ASP A 71 13.05 4.54 20.47
N ARG A 72 12.71 4.23 21.72
CA ARG A 72 11.39 3.75 22.11
C ARG A 72 10.30 4.81 21.98
N ALA A 73 10.67 6.10 22.04
CA ALA A 73 9.72 7.20 21.82
C ALA A 73 9.09 7.14 20.42
N MET A 74 9.76 6.52 19.45
CA MET A 74 9.27 6.34 18.08
C MET A 74 7.99 5.50 18.00
N LEU A 75 7.72 4.63 19.00
CA LEU A 75 6.55 3.75 19.00
C LEU A 75 5.21 4.50 18.92
N ILE A 76 5.16 5.74 19.43
CA ILE A 76 3.95 6.57 19.36
C ILE A 76 3.53 6.90 17.93
N PHE A 77 4.47 6.85 16.98
CA PHE A 77 4.23 7.13 15.57
C PHE A 77 3.86 5.88 14.75
N VAL A 78 3.97 4.67 15.31
CA VAL A 78 3.55 3.43 14.63
C VAL A 78 2.05 3.45 14.28
N PRO A 79 1.13 3.83 15.19
CA PRO A 79 -0.28 4.01 14.83
C PRO A 79 -0.50 5.02 13.70
N LEU A 80 0.30 6.09 13.64
CA LEU A 80 0.25 7.09 12.59
C LEU A 80 0.65 6.48 11.23
N ALA A 81 1.74 5.69 11.20
CA ALA A 81 2.16 4.95 10.02
C ALA A 81 1.11 3.92 9.54
N MET A 82 0.29 3.40 10.46
CA MET A 82 -0.79 2.45 10.17
C MET A 82 -2.05 3.09 9.58
N VAL A 83 -2.21 4.42 9.66
CA VAL A 83 -3.30 5.14 9.01
C VAL A 83 -3.24 4.92 7.49
N ALA A 84 -2.06 5.02 6.90
CA ALA A 84 -1.88 4.85 5.47
C ALA A 84 -2.34 3.48 4.93
N PRO A 85 -1.81 2.35 5.43
CA PRO A 85 -2.21 1.05 4.94
C PRO A 85 -3.69 0.74 5.20
N LEU A 86 -4.28 1.27 6.29
CA LEU A 86 -5.71 1.11 6.57
C LEU A 86 -6.57 1.81 5.51
N PHE A 87 -6.26 3.06 5.16
CA PHE A 87 -7.01 3.81 4.15
C PHE A 87 -6.85 3.21 2.75
N TYR A 88 -5.66 2.72 2.40
CA TYR A 88 -5.44 2.02 1.13
C TYR A 88 -6.21 0.70 1.06
N ALA A 89 -6.25 -0.06 2.15
CA ALA A 89 -7.05 -1.29 2.25
C ALA A 89 -8.55 -1.01 2.15
N LEU A 90 -9.03 0.08 2.75
CA LEU A 90 -10.42 0.53 2.65
C LEU A 90 -10.77 0.97 1.24
N GLU A 91 -9.92 1.80 0.62
CA GLU A 91 -10.10 2.28 -0.75
C GLU A 91 -10.17 1.13 -1.75
N GLY A 92 -9.22 0.19 -1.70
CA GLY A 92 -9.22 -0.97 -2.59
C GLY A 92 -10.49 -1.81 -2.47
N ASN A 93 -11.01 -2.00 -1.26
CA ASN A 93 -12.27 -2.72 -1.02
C ASN A 93 -13.52 -1.93 -1.44
N ALA A 94 -13.50 -0.60 -1.28
CA ALA A 94 -14.57 0.27 -1.75
C ALA A 94 -14.69 0.21 -3.28
N VAL A 95 -13.55 0.33 -3.98
CA VAL A 95 -13.50 0.21 -5.44
C VAL A 95 -13.93 -1.20 -5.87
N ALA A 96 -13.52 -2.25 -5.16
CA ALA A 96 -13.95 -3.61 -5.48
C ALA A 96 -15.47 -3.83 -5.30
N ARG A 97 -16.10 -3.17 -4.32
CA ARG A 97 -17.54 -3.30 -4.03
C ARG A 97 -18.42 -2.51 -4.98
N TRP A 98 -18.07 -1.24 -5.20
CA TRP A 98 -18.91 -0.29 -5.92
C TRP A 98 -18.46 -0.05 -7.36
N GLY A 99 -17.29 -0.57 -7.74
CA GLY A 99 -16.69 -0.35 -9.06
C GLY A 99 -16.28 1.10 -9.27
N THR A 100 -15.92 1.42 -10.51
CA THR A 100 -15.53 2.76 -10.94
C THR A 100 -16.63 3.49 -11.71
N ALA A 101 -17.88 3.01 -11.62
CA ALA A 101 -19.03 3.53 -12.36
C ALA A 101 -18.81 3.61 -13.90
N GLY A 102 -18.01 2.70 -14.46
CA GLY A 102 -17.68 2.66 -15.89
C GLY A 102 -16.55 3.59 -16.33
N MET A 103 -15.94 4.33 -15.40
CA MET A 103 -14.76 5.15 -15.68
C MET A 103 -13.52 4.28 -15.87
N ASP A 104 -12.69 4.63 -16.84
CA ASP A 104 -11.37 4.04 -17.03
C ASP A 104 -10.38 4.50 -15.92
N PRO A 105 -9.24 3.81 -15.72
CA PRO A 105 -8.30 4.15 -14.65
C PRO A 105 -7.76 5.58 -14.70
N VAL A 106 -7.61 6.16 -15.89
CA VAL A 106 -7.12 7.53 -16.07
C VAL A 106 -8.20 8.53 -15.65
N GLN A 107 -9.46 8.28 -16.03
CA GLN A 107 -10.61 9.08 -15.61
C GLN A 107 -10.81 9.06 -14.09
N VAL A 108 -10.71 7.88 -13.46
CA VAL A 108 -10.79 7.75 -12.00
C VAL A 108 -9.68 8.54 -11.33
N LEU A 109 -8.44 8.39 -11.80
CA LEU A 109 -7.28 9.08 -11.24
C LEU A 109 -7.39 10.60 -11.43
N TYR A 110 -7.86 11.05 -12.59
CA TYR A 110 -8.10 12.47 -12.88
C TYR A 110 -9.15 13.06 -11.93
N GLY A 111 -10.30 12.40 -11.77
CA GLY A 111 -11.35 12.84 -10.85
C GLY A 111 -10.87 12.87 -9.39
N ALA A 112 -10.16 11.83 -8.97
CA ALA A 112 -9.54 11.78 -7.64
C ALA A 112 -8.51 12.90 -7.44
N SER A 113 -7.75 13.24 -8.47
CA SER A 113 -6.74 14.32 -8.44
C SER A 113 -7.39 15.70 -8.32
N ILE A 114 -8.51 15.96 -9.03
CA ILE A 114 -9.26 17.21 -8.88
C ILE A 114 -9.79 17.37 -7.47
N ILE A 115 -10.48 16.35 -6.94
CA ILE A 115 -11.01 16.37 -5.57
C ILE A 115 -9.86 16.54 -4.57
N GLY A 116 -8.75 15.83 -4.82
CA GLY A 116 -7.49 15.96 -4.11
C GLY A 116 -7.01 17.41 -4.03
N ALA A 117 -6.90 18.07 -5.19
CA ALA A 117 -6.44 19.45 -5.30
C ALA A 117 -7.39 20.44 -4.60
N VAL A 118 -8.71 20.28 -4.74
CA VAL A 118 -9.70 21.16 -4.09
C VAL A 118 -9.62 21.09 -2.57
N ILE A 119 -9.31 19.93 -2.00
CA ILE A 119 -9.15 19.77 -0.55
C ILE A 119 -7.75 20.18 -0.10
N ALA A 120 -6.71 19.82 -0.86
CA ALA A 120 -5.32 20.08 -0.50
C ALA A 120 -4.93 21.56 -0.63
N LEU A 121 -5.46 22.29 -1.61
CA LEU A 121 -5.14 23.70 -1.85
C LEU A 121 -5.45 24.60 -0.64
N PRO A 122 -6.66 24.62 -0.05
CA PRO A 122 -6.94 25.45 1.12
C PRO A 122 -6.08 25.02 2.31
N LEU A 123 -5.83 23.72 2.49
CA LEU A 123 -4.94 23.24 3.55
C LEU A 123 -3.52 23.79 3.38
N ALA A 124 -2.94 23.67 2.17
CA ALA A 124 -1.60 24.16 1.87
C ALA A 124 -1.46 25.69 2.05
N VAL A 125 -2.49 26.45 1.68
CA VAL A 125 -2.51 27.91 1.91
C VAL A 125 -2.60 28.24 3.40
N LEU A 126 -3.46 27.54 4.16
CA LEU A 126 -3.64 27.79 5.59
C LEU A 126 -2.42 27.36 6.43
N THR A 127 -1.70 26.32 6.03
CA THR A 127 -0.48 25.86 6.71
C THR A 127 0.78 26.61 6.27
N GLY A 128 0.69 27.44 5.22
CA GLY A 128 1.84 28.12 4.63
C GLY A 128 2.76 27.19 3.82
N GLU A 129 2.30 25.98 3.50
CA GLU A 129 3.04 24.97 2.71
C GLU A 129 2.72 25.07 1.21
N PHE A 130 2.05 26.14 0.77
CA PHE A 130 1.75 26.35 -0.64
C PHE A 130 3.03 26.61 -1.44
N ILE A 131 3.31 25.73 -2.41
CA ILE A 131 4.43 25.86 -3.34
C ILE A 131 3.95 26.65 -4.57
N ASP A 132 4.55 27.82 -4.83
CA ASP A 132 4.24 28.60 -6.02
C ASP A 132 4.84 27.91 -7.27
N PRO A 133 4.02 27.48 -8.24
CA PRO A 133 4.50 26.86 -9.47
C PRO A 133 5.34 27.80 -10.35
N ARG A 134 5.39 29.10 -10.06
CA ARG A 134 6.20 30.10 -10.79
C ARG A 134 7.65 30.18 -10.29
N GLY A 135 7.96 29.53 -9.16
CA GLY A 135 9.30 29.52 -8.57
C GLY A 135 9.62 30.72 -7.70
N PRO A 136 10.89 30.86 -7.25
CA PRO A 136 12.03 30.02 -7.61
C PRO A 136 11.92 28.60 -7.05
N TRP A 137 12.26 27.60 -7.85
CA TRP A 137 12.27 26.20 -7.42
C TRP A 137 13.60 25.84 -6.77
N GLY A 138 13.52 25.22 -5.59
CA GLY A 138 14.65 24.62 -4.89
C GLY A 138 14.77 23.12 -5.16
N ALA A 139 15.74 22.50 -4.48
CA ALA A 139 15.95 21.05 -4.54
C ALA A 139 14.73 20.25 -4.04
N ALA A 140 13.99 20.78 -3.06
CA ALA A 140 12.77 20.14 -2.55
C ALA A 140 11.66 20.07 -3.61
N ASP A 141 11.44 21.16 -4.35
CA ASP A 141 10.43 21.21 -5.41
C ASP A 141 10.78 20.24 -6.55
N ALA A 142 12.05 20.20 -6.94
CA ALA A 142 12.56 19.25 -7.93
C ALA A 142 12.38 17.80 -7.46
N ALA A 143 12.61 17.51 -6.17
CA ALA A 143 12.40 16.19 -5.59
C ALA A 143 10.92 15.77 -5.62
N VAL A 144 9.99 16.68 -5.33
CA VAL A 144 8.55 16.43 -5.40
C VAL A 144 8.09 16.16 -6.83
N VAL A 145 8.59 16.92 -7.80
CA VAL A 145 8.30 16.69 -9.22
C VAL A 145 8.85 15.33 -9.66
N ALA A 146 10.10 15.02 -9.33
CA ALA A 146 10.70 13.73 -9.66
C ALA A 146 9.95 12.57 -9.00
N SER A 147 9.57 12.67 -7.72
CA SER A 147 8.80 11.65 -7.03
C SER A 147 7.42 11.45 -7.64
N SER A 148 6.77 12.53 -8.08
CA SER A 148 5.47 12.47 -8.74
C SER A 148 5.54 11.74 -10.08
N ILE A 149 6.57 12.02 -10.89
CA ILE A 149 6.81 11.32 -12.17
C ILE A 149 7.09 9.84 -11.91
N MET A 150 7.99 9.53 -10.97
CA MET A 150 8.30 8.13 -10.60
C MET A 150 7.05 7.38 -10.13
N HIS A 151 6.23 8.02 -9.30
CA HIS A 151 4.98 7.46 -8.82
C HIS A 151 4.00 7.18 -9.96
N ALA A 152 3.81 8.13 -10.88
CA ALA A 152 2.93 7.96 -12.04
C ALA A 152 3.36 6.77 -12.91
N VAL A 153 4.66 6.63 -13.19
CA VAL A 153 5.21 5.50 -13.96
C VAL A 153 5.02 4.18 -13.21
N ALA A 154 5.40 4.14 -11.93
CA ALA A 154 5.29 2.93 -11.11
C ALA A 154 3.84 2.48 -10.95
N TYR A 155 2.92 3.39 -10.67
CA TYR A 155 1.50 3.09 -10.48
C TYR A 155 0.83 2.65 -11.79
N THR A 156 1.16 3.31 -12.91
CA THR A 156 0.67 2.89 -14.24
C THR A 156 1.17 1.48 -14.58
N GLY A 157 2.45 1.20 -14.34
CA GLY A 157 3.03 -0.13 -14.50
C GLY A 157 2.36 -1.18 -13.60
N TYR A 158 2.09 -0.82 -12.34
CA TYR A 158 1.37 -1.68 -11.39
C TYR A 158 -0.04 -2.02 -11.89
N VAL A 159 -0.83 -1.02 -12.31
CA VAL A 159 -2.19 -1.25 -12.84
C VAL A 159 -2.18 -2.11 -14.10
N TRP A 160 -1.25 -1.85 -15.02
CA TRP A 160 -1.07 -2.67 -16.23
C TRP A 160 -0.73 -4.12 -15.87
N MET A 161 0.22 -4.33 -14.95
CA MET A 161 0.65 -5.65 -14.49
C MET A 161 -0.50 -6.39 -13.79
N VAL A 162 -1.29 -5.72 -12.94
CA VAL A 162 -2.48 -6.29 -12.31
C VAL A 162 -3.48 -6.76 -13.37
N GLY A 163 -3.72 -5.95 -14.41
CA GLY A 163 -4.61 -6.31 -15.51
C GLY A 163 -4.11 -7.50 -16.34
N ARG A 164 -2.79 -7.67 -16.47
CA ARG A 164 -2.15 -8.71 -17.30
C ARG A 164 -1.93 -10.04 -16.55
N ALA A 165 -1.44 -9.98 -15.31
CA ALA A 165 -1.00 -11.11 -14.51
C ALA A 165 -1.96 -11.47 -13.36
N GLY A 166 -2.93 -10.61 -13.09
CA GLY A 166 -3.98 -10.82 -12.09
C GLY A 166 -3.57 -10.44 -10.66
N PRO A 167 -4.54 -10.46 -9.73
CA PRO A 167 -4.38 -9.98 -8.36
C PRO A 167 -3.42 -10.84 -7.52
N VAL A 168 -3.27 -12.13 -7.83
CA VAL A 168 -2.35 -13.02 -7.09
C VAL A 168 -0.89 -12.65 -7.37
N PHE A 169 -0.56 -12.36 -8.63
CA PHE A 169 0.76 -11.90 -9.01
C PHE A 169 1.04 -10.50 -8.44
N ALA A 170 0.03 -9.62 -8.40
CA ALA A 170 0.18 -8.29 -7.85
C ALA A 170 0.65 -8.27 -6.38
N VAL A 171 0.24 -9.26 -5.57
CA VAL A 171 0.74 -9.37 -4.18
C VAL A 171 2.26 -9.60 -4.13
N GLN A 172 2.86 -10.17 -5.17
CA GLN A 172 4.32 -10.37 -5.22
C GLN A 172 5.08 -9.03 -5.21
N VAL A 173 4.47 -7.98 -5.80
CA VAL A 173 5.04 -6.63 -5.77
C VAL A 173 5.16 -6.13 -4.33
N SER A 174 4.23 -6.45 -3.44
CA SER A 174 4.32 -6.05 -2.03
C SER A 174 5.56 -6.63 -1.33
N TYR A 175 5.94 -7.88 -1.61
CA TYR A 175 7.19 -8.44 -1.06
C TYR A 175 8.42 -7.72 -1.60
N LEU A 176 8.45 -7.48 -2.91
CA LEU A 176 9.57 -6.81 -3.55
C LEU A 176 9.71 -5.37 -3.05
N VAL A 177 8.62 -4.60 -3.01
CA VAL A 177 8.61 -3.22 -2.50
C VAL A 177 9.08 -3.17 -1.05
N THR A 178 8.63 -4.10 -0.21
CA THR A 178 9.06 -4.16 1.20
C THR A 178 10.54 -4.48 1.32
N GLY A 179 11.00 -5.53 0.62
CA GLY A 179 12.40 -5.95 0.65
C GLY A 179 13.34 -4.89 0.10
N PHE A 180 13.02 -4.32 -1.07
CA PHE A 180 13.80 -3.23 -1.64
C PHE A 180 13.72 -1.95 -0.79
N GLY A 181 12.58 -1.63 -0.19
CA GLY A 181 12.45 -0.49 0.72
C GLY A 181 13.42 -0.58 1.90
N VAL A 182 13.52 -1.76 2.54
CA VAL A 182 14.49 -2.04 3.61
C VAL A 182 15.92 -1.96 3.08
N ILE A 183 16.23 -2.61 1.96
CA ILE A 183 17.59 -2.64 1.37
C ILE A 183 18.05 -1.22 0.98
N TRP A 184 17.18 -0.44 0.35
CA TRP A 184 17.50 0.92 -0.09
C TRP A 184 17.67 1.85 1.11
N ALA A 185 16.88 1.67 2.17
CA ALA A 185 17.08 2.41 3.41
C ALA A 185 18.43 2.08 4.06
N MET A 186 18.89 0.82 4.01
CA MET A 186 20.23 0.47 4.47
C MET A 186 21.33 1.11 3.61
N ILE A 187 21.19 1.09 2.28
CA ILE A 187 22.22 1.58 1.34
C ILE A 187 22.29 3.12 1.34
N PHE A 188 21.15 3.80 1.24
CA PHE A 188 21.11 5.25 1.04
C PHE A 188 20.97 6.05 2.32
N LEU A 189 20.27 5.52 3.34
CA LEU A 189 20.03 6.21 4.61
C LEU A 189 20.94 5.69 5.73
N GLY A 190 21.73 4.63 5.49
CA GLY A 190 22.60 4.03 6.49
C GLY A 190 21.84 3.38 7.65
N GLU A 191 20.57 3.04 7.45
CA GLU A 191 19.74 2.42 8.49
C GLU A 191 20.25 1.02 8.83
N SER A 192 20.23 0.68 10.12
CA SER A 192 20.53 -0.67 10.60
C SER A 192 19.37 -1.16 11.46
N TYR A 193 19.00 -2.42 11.28
CA TYR A 193 17.82 -3.00 11.91
C TYR A 193 18.19 -4.16 12.82
N SER A 194 17.48 -4.26 13.95
CA SER A 194 17.64 -5.37 14.88
C SER A 194 17.11 -6.68 14.29
N GLY A 195 17.52 -7.81 14.88
CA GLY A 195 17.00 -9.13 14.51
C GLY A 195 15.47 -9.24 14.65
N TRP A 196 14.85 -8.43 15.51
CA TRP A 196 13.40 -8.36 15.68
C TRP A 196 12.68 -7.81 14.45
N ILE A 197 13.25 -6.80 13.78
CA ILE A 197 12.69 -6.26 12.54
C ILE A 197 12.76 -7.31 11.42
N TRP A 198 13.86 -8.05 11.32
CA TRP A 198 13.99 -9.15 10.36
C TRP A 198 12.99 -10.29 10.64
N ALA A 199 12.81 -10.67 11.90
CA ALA A 199 11.81 -11.64 12.32
C ALA A 199 10.38 -11.17 12.01
N ALA A 200 10.07 -9.89 12.30
CA ALA A 200 8.80 -9.27 11.98
C ALA A 200 8.52 -9.30 10.47
N MET A 201 9.51 -8.91 9.65
CA MET A 201 9.38 -8.93 8.20
C MET A 201 9.13 -10.35 7.67
N GLY A 202 9.87 -11.35 8.15
CA GLY A 202 9.64 -12.75 7.77
C GLY A 202 8.24 -13.24 8.15
N LEU A 203 7.75 -12.84 9.31
CA LEU A 203 6.40 -13.20 9.76
C LEU A 203 5.31 -12.51 8.96
N MET A 204 5.49 -11.22 8.65
CA MET A 204 4.58 -10.48 7.77
C MET A 204 4.56 -11.08 6.36
N PHE A 205 5.70 -11.54 5.85
CA PHE A 205 5.75 -12.20 4.55
C PHE A 205 4.98 -13.53 4.55
N ALA A 206 5.13 -14.34 5.60
CA ALA A 206 4.35 -15.56 5.78
C ALA A 206 2.85 -15.25 5.88
N GLY A 207 2.48 -14.20 6.61
CA GLY A 207 1.09 -13.78 6.76
C GLY A 207 0.47 -13.28 5.45
N MET A 208 1.18 -12.43 4.70
CA MET A 208 0.77 -11.99 3.38
C MET A 208 0.50 -13.16 2.44
N PHE A 209 1.36 -14.19 2.46
CA PHE A 209 1.23 -15.39 1.63
C PHE A 209 -0.08 -16.13 1.91
N LEU A 210 -0.45 -16.24 3.18
CA LEU A 210 -1.69 -16.90 3.60
C LEU A 210 -2.95 -16.10 3.22
N VAL A 211 -2.85 -14.77 3.21
CA VAL A 211 -3.95 -13.85 2.87
C VAL A 211 -4.21 -13.78 1.36
N GLN A 212 -3.26 -14.21 0.51
CA GLN A 212 -3.39 -14.11 -0.94
C GLN A 212 -4.73 -14.66 -1.47
N PRO A 213 -5.39 -13.94 -2.41
CA PRO A 213 -6.57 -14.42 -3.10
C PRO A 213 -6.27 -15.75 -3.80
N ARG A 214 -7.24 -16.68 -3.85
CA ARG A 214 -7.05 -17.91 -4.63
C ARG A 214 -6.97 -17.53 -6.12
N PRO A 215 -6.03 -18.10 -6.89
CA PRO A 215 -6.07 -17.99 -8.35
C PRO A 215 -7.44 -18.46 -8.82
N LYS A 216 -8.13 -17.66 -9.65
CA LYS A 216 -9.26 -18.20 -10.41
C LYS A 216 -8.66 -19.19 -11.41
N GLU A 217 -9.10 -20.45 -11.37
CA GLU A 217 -8.76 -21.41 -12.41
C GLU A 217 -9.10 -20.80 -13.78
N PRO A 218 -8.23 -20.97 -14.80
CA PRO A 218 -8.57 -20.56 -16.15
C PRO A 218 -9.89 -21.21 -16.52
N LEU A 219 -10.89 -20.40 -16.89
CA LEU A 219 -12.14 -20.92 -17.43
C LEU A 219 -11.77 -21.85 -18.58
N ALA A 220 -12.22 -23.11 -18.49
CA ALA A 220 -12.03 -24.08 -19.55
C ALA A 220 -12.45 -23.44 -20.89
N PRO A 221 -11.71 -23.68 -21.99
CA PRO A 221 -12.11 -23.18 -23.30
C PRO A 221 -13.57 -23.57 -23.53
N VAL A 222 -14.43 -22.59 -23.82
CA VAL A 222 -15.79 -22.87 -24.24
C VAL A 222 -15.66 -23.71 -25.51
N GLU A 223 -15.95 -25.01 -25.40
CA GLU A 223 -16.09 -25.89 -26.55
C GLU A 223 -17.16 -25.25 -27.43
N ALA A 224 -16.74 -24.77 -28.61
CA ALA A 224 -17.64 -24.33 -29.65
C ALA A 224 -18.57 -25.50 -29.95
N THR A 225 -19.79 -25.44 -29.42
CA THR A 225 -20.81 -26.45 -29.62
C THR A 225 -21.30 -26.26 -31.05
N GLY A 226 -20.61 -26.90 -32.00
CA GLY A 226 -21.08 -27.03 -33.37
C GLY A 226 -22.33 -27.90 -33.39
N LYS A 227 -23.45 -27.31 -33.83
CA LYS A 227 -24.54 -28.01 -34.51
C LYS A 227 -25.28 -27.01 -35.42
N ASP A 228 -24.78 -26.86 -36.64
CA ASP A 228 -25.67 -26.69 -37.79
C ASP A 228 -25.65 -28.02 -38.55
N THR A 229 -26.67 -28.82 -38.29
CA THR A 229 -27.06 -29.96 -39.11
C THR A 229 -28.45 -29.68 -39.64
N ALA A 230 -28.57 -29.81 -40.96
CA ALA A 230 -29.74 -29.73 -41.84
C ALA A 230 -29.96 -28.37 -42.53
#